data_AF-A0A962S5J5-F1
#
_entry.id   AF-A0A962S5J5-F1
#
_cell.length_a   1.000
_cell.length_b   1.000
_cell.length_c   1.000
_cell.angle_alpha   90.00
_cell.angle_beta   90.00
_cell.angle_gamma   90.00
#
_symmetry.space_group_name_H-M   'P 1'
#
loop_
_entity.id
_entity.type
_entity.pdbx_description
1 polymer ?
#
loop_
_entity_poly.entity_id
_entity_poly.type
_entity_poly.pdbx_seq_one_letter_code
_entity_poly.pdbx_strand_id
1 'polypeptide(L)'
;MIKTIHVHEGAQVAAGETLVDLDDQSVRADLQNIQQELSNLEQEHTRLTILEKLLQSDVLPVKPAVTADGLTLLQRQLLSAQWSEHQANLKALQAERRKRQAEQVSLQQQVHKLEAVLPLVAKRAETLRRLSEKKFLGESEFLEMEQERLEIENDLATNRKRADEIIAAIAEIDAQQEQVQRRFLSQVLLER
;
A
#
# COMPACT_ATOMS: atom_id res chain seq x y z
N MET A 1 22.78 -32.41 39.35
CA MET A 1 23.72 -33.14 40.24
C MET A 1 23.47 -32.69 41.68
N ILE A 2 23.77 -33.50 42.69
CA ILE A 2 23.60 -33.12 44.10
C ILE A 2 24.73 -32.14 44.46
N LYS A 3 24.39 -31.01 45.08
CA LYS A 3 25.33 -29.95 45.45
C LYS A 3 25.88 -30.16 46.87
N THR A 4 25.00 -30.47 47.82
CA THR A 4 25.37 -30.76 49.22
C THR A 4 24.36 -31.73 49.82
N ILE A 5 24.81 -32.70 50.63
CA ILE A 5 23.95 -33.54 51.47
C ILE A 5 24.22 -33.11 52.92
N HIS A 6 23.16 -32.72 53.64
CA HIS A 6 23.25 -32.16 54.99
C HIS A 6 23.06 -33.20 56.10
N VAL A 7 22.84 -34.47 55.72
CA VAL A 7 22.59 -35.58 56.64
C VAL A 7 23.64 -36.67 56.54
N HIS A 8 23.92 -37.29 57.68
CA HIS A 8 24.72 -38.53 57.78
C HIS A 8 23.82 -39.70 58.21
N GLU A 9 24.31 -40.91 57.98
CA GLU A 9 23.58 -42.13 58.32
C GLU A 9 23.29 -42.18 59.84
N GLY A 10 22.01 -42.37 60.20
CA GLY A 10 21.53 -42.39 61.60
C GLY A 10 21.08 -41.05 62.19
N ALA A 11 21.09 -39.95 61.44
CA ALA A 11 20.58 -38.66 61.92
C ALA A 11 19.04 -38.65 62.11
N GLN A 12 18.55 -38.20 63.27
CA GLN A 12 17.12 -37.92 63.48
C GLN A 12 16.78 -36.58 62.83
N VAL A 13 15.85 -36.58 61.88
CA VAL A 13 15.41 -35.37 61.16
C VAL A 13 13.96 -35.07 61.48
N ALA A 14 13.65 -33.78 61.64
CA ALA A 14 12.28 -33.33 61.82
C ALA A 14 11.55 -33.23 60.47
N ALA A 15 10.22 -33.32 60.48
CA ALA A 15 9.43 -33.15 59.26
C ALA A 15 9.61 -31.72 58.69
N GLY A 16 10.11 -31.63 57.46
CA GLY A 16 10.37 -30.36 56.75
C GLY A 16 11.84 -29.92 56.74
N GLU A 17 12.75 -30.68 57.35
CA GLU A 17 14.18 -30.39 57.34
C GLU A 17 14.82 -30.73 55.98
N THR A 18 15.58 -29.78 55.41
CA THR A 18 16.22 -29.95 54.09
C THR A 18 17.41 -30.89 54.19
N LEU A 19 17.30 -32.06 53.55
CA LEU A 19 18.30 -33.13 53.67
C LEU A 19 19.35 -33.11 52.55
N VAL A 20 18.97 -32.61 51.37
CA VAL A 20 19.79 -32.61 50.16
C VAL A 20 19.53 -31.32 49.38
N ASP A 21 20.58 -30.57 49.07
CA ASP A 21 20.54 -29.47 48.11
C ASP A 21 20.94 -29.99 46.72
N LEU A 22 20.06 -29.77 45.75
CA LEU A 22 20.31 -30.09 44.34
C LEU A 22 20.93 -28.87 43.65
N ASP A 23 21.84 -29.10 42.71
CA ASP A 23 22.41 -28.03 41.89
C ASP A 23 21.35 -27.43 40.98
N ASP A 24 20.98 -26.18 41.26
CA ASP A 24 19.86 -25.46 40.66
C ASP A 24 20.32 -24.47 39.58
N GLN A 25 21.62 -24.44 39.24
CA GLN A 25 22.15 -23.53 38.23
C GLN A 25 21.46 -23.69 36.86
N SER A 26 21.21 -24.93 36.43
CA SER A 26 20.50 -25.18 35.17
C SER A 26 19.05 -24.72 35.23
N VAL A 27 18.35 -24.99 36.34
CA VAL A 27 16.95 -24.58 36.55
C VAL A 27 16.82 -23.05 36.60
N ARG A 28 17.78 -22.35 37.23
CA ARG A 28 17.82 -20.87 37.26
C ARG A 28 18.09 -20.28 35.88
N ALA A 29 18.99 -20.89 35.09
CA ALA A 29 19.25 -20.46 33.72
C ALA A 29 18.01 -20.67 32.82
N ASP A 30 17.34 -21.81 32.94
CA ASP A 30 16.10 -22.11 32.21
C ASP A 30 14.98 -21.11 32.59
N LEU A 31 14.81 -20.80 33.88
CA LEU A 31 13.85 -19.79 34.34
C LEU A 31 14.16 -18.40 33.77
N GLN A 32 15.44 -17.99 33.74
CA GLN A 32 15.84 -16.70 33.18
C GLN A 32 15.58 -16.63 31.67
N ASN A 33 15.84 -17.72 30.94
CA ASN A 33 15.54 -17.81 29.51
C ASN A 33 14.04 -17.68 29.24
N ILE A 34 13.20 -18.40 29.99
CA ILE A 34 11.73 -18.34 29.85
C ILE A 34 11.20 -16.94 30.18
N GLN A 35 11.72 -16.30 31.24
CA GLN A 35 11.32 -14.93 31.60
C GLN A 35 11.70 -13.92 30.51
N GLN A 36 12.86 -14.07 29.88
CA GLN A 36 13.28 -13.21 28.78
C GLN A 36 12.41 -13.44 27.53
N GLU A 37 12.09 -14.68 27.22
CA GLU A 37 11.20 -15.04 26.11
C GLU A 37 9.79 -14.49 26.32
N LEU A 38 9.23 -14.62 27.53
CA LEU A 38 7.93 -14.06 27.88
C LEU A 38 7.92 -12.53 27.71
N SER A 39 8.93 -11.84 28.23
CA SER A 39 9.06 -10.39 28.07
C SER A 39 9.13 -9.97 26.59
N ASN A 40 9.87 -10.73 25.77
CA ASN A 40 9.93 -10.47 24.33
C ASN A 40 8.56 -10.65 23.64
N LEU A 41 7.81 -11.70 23.98
CA LEU A 41 6.47 -11.97 23.45
C LEU A 41 5.45 -10.91 23.90
N GLU A 42 5.51 -10.46 25.15
CA GLU A 42 4.65 -9.38 25.65
C GLU A 42 4.89 -8.06 24.90
N GLN A 43 6.15 -7.75 24.63
CA GLN A 43 6.56 -6.58 23.85
C GLN A 43 6.08 -6.67 22.40
N GLU A 44 6.21 -7.84 21.78
CA GLU A 44 5.72 -8.10 20.42
C GLU A 44 4.20 -7.99 20.32
N HIS A 45 3.47 -8.64 21.22
CA HIS A 45 2.00 -8.56 21.27
C HIS A 45 1.53 -7.10 21.44
N THR A 46 2.22 -6.32 22.30
CA THR A 46 1.93 -4.90 22.49
C THR A 46 2.18 -4.09 21.21
N ARG A 47 3.30 -4.33 20.51
CA ARG A 47 3.63 -3.68 19.22
C ARG A 47 2.57 -3.96 18.17
N LEU A 48 2.16 -5.22 18.00
CA LEU A 48 1.17 -5.64 17.02
C LEU A 48 -0.22 -5.07 17.33
N THR A 49 -0.60 -5.04 18.60
CA THR A 49 -1.86 -4.41 19.04
C THR A 49 -1.88 -2.90 18.72
N ILE A 50 -0.73 -2.22 18.85
CA ILE A 50 -0.62 -0.81 18.46
C ILE A 50 -0.72 -0.66 16.94
N LEU A 51 -0.04 -1.50 16.15
CA LEU A 51 -0.14 -1.49 14.69
C LEU A 51 -1.58 -1.72 14.20
N GLU A 52 -2.30 -2.65 14.80
CA GLU A 52 -3.71 -2.91 14.49
C GLU A 52 -4.57 -1.67 14.75
N LYS A 53 -4.42 -1.03 15.92
CA LYS A 53 -5.14 0.20 16.26
C LYS A 53 -4.82 1.35 15.29
N LEU A 54 -3.57 1.44 14.84
CA LEU A 54 -3.14 2.43 13.85
C LEU A 54 -3.76 2.18 12.47
N LEU A 55 -3.96 0.91 12.10
CA LEU A 55 -4.63 0.53 10.86
C LEU A 55 -6.13 0.77 10.89
N GLN A 56 -6.76 0.60 12.06
CA GLN A 56 -8.19 0.89 12.26
C GLN A 56 -8.46 2.40 12.39
N SER A 57 -7.43 3.18 12.71
CA SER A 57 -7.54 4.64 12.81
C SER A 57 -7.47 5.27 11.42
N ASP A 58 -8.57 5.87 10.98
CA ASP A 58 -8.66 6.60 9.70
C ASP A 58 -7.71 7.82 9.66
N VAL A 59 -7.31 8.30 10.84
CA VAL A 59 -6.29 9.34 11.02
C VAL A 59 -4.94 8.69 11.21
N LEU A 60 -4.10 8.72 10.17
CA LEU A 60 -2.71 8.27 10.20
C LEU A 60 -1.87 9.17 11.13
N PRO A 61 -1.47 8.75 12.35
CA PRO A 61 -0.57 9.57 13.14
C PRO A 61 0.81 9.55 12.48
N VAL A 62 1.42 10.74 12.42
CA VAL A 62 2.73 10.97 11.79
C VAL A 62 3.85 10.25 12.55
N LYS A 63 3.66 9.95 13.84
CA LYS A 63 4.63 9.23 14.67
C LYS A 63 3.95 8.32 15.70
N PRO A 64 3.96 6.99 15.51
CA PRO A 64 3.40 6.06 16.49
C PRO A 64 4.28 5.89 17.74
N ALA A 65 5.55 6.28 17.67
CA ALA A 65 6.50 6.16 18.79
C ALA A 65 6.11 6.99 20.03
N VAL A 66 5.29 8.03 19.87
CA VAL A 66 4.88 8.94 20.95
C VAL A 66 3.73 8.35 21.78
N THR A 67 2.96 7.40 21.23
CA THR A 67 1.77 6.82 21.88
C THR A 67 2.00 5.40 22.42
N ALA A 68 3.21 4.85 22.26
CA ALA A 68 3.54 3.48 22.63
C ALA A 68 4.16 3.39 24.04
N ASP A 69 3.37 3.70 25.07
CA ASP A 69 3.75 3.41 26.46
C ASP A 69 3.77 1.89 26.68
N GLY A 70 4.77 1.41 27.44
CA GLY A 70 4.99 -0.03 27.69
C GLY A 70 5.96 -0.72 26.73
N LEU A 71 6.33 -0.11 25.59
CA LEU A 71 7.36 -0.66 24.70
C LEU A 71 8.78 -0.23 25.09
N THR A 72 9.75 -1.13 24.95
CA THR A 72 11.19 -0.83 24.98
C THR A 72 11.59 0.09 23.82
N LEU A 73 12.74 0.78 23.94
CA LEU A 73 13.23 1.68 22.90
C LEU A 73 13.37 1.00 21.54
N LEU A 74 13.90 -0.23 21.52
CA LEU A 74 14.09 -1.02 20.30
C LEU A 74 12.75 -1.33 19.62
N GLN A 75 11.76 -1.79 20.39
CA GLN A 75 10.43 -2.11 19.87
C GLN A 75 9.69 -0.87 19.36
N ARG A 76 9.87 0.29 19.99
CA ARG A 76 9.34 1.57 19.48
C ARG A 76 9.99 1.99 18.16
N GLN A 77 11.30 1.78 18.01
CA GLN A 77 12.02 2.07 16.76
C GLN A 77 11.54 1.15 15.63
N LEU A 78 11.39 -0.14 15.91
CA LEU A 78 10.86 -1.12 14.94
C LEU A 78 9.43 -0.76 14.50
N LEU A 79 8.55 -0.45 15.46
CA LEU A 79 7.18 0.03 15.19
C LEU A 79 7.19 1.24 14.26
N SER A 80 8.02 2.24 14.57
CA SER A 80 8.13 3.46 13.76
C SER A 80 8.65 3.19 12.36
N ALA A 81 9.61 2.27 12.21
CA ALA A 81 10.18 1.90 10.92
C ALA A 81 9.13 1.20 10.04
N GLN A 82 8.46 0.16 10.56
CA GLN A 82 7.41 -0.58 9.85
C GLN A 82 6.26 0.34 9.41
N TRP A 83 5.81 1.22 10.31
CA TRP A 83 4.75 2.17 9.99
C TRP A 83 5.17 3.20 8.95
N SER A 84 6.38 3.75 9.07
CA SER A 84 6.91 4.72 8.10
C SER A 84 7.07 4.10 6.72
N GLU A 85 7.53 2.85 6.64
CA GLU A 85 7.66 2.11 5.38
C GLU A 85 6.28 1.90 4.72
N HIS A 86 5.30 1.42 5.50
CA HIS A 86 3.92 1.26 5.03
C HIS A 86 3.34 2.58 4.49
N GLN A 87 3.51 3.68 5.23
CA GLN A 87 3.05 4.99 4.81
C GLN A 87 3.77 5.52 3.56
N ALA A 88 5.07 5.28 3.44
CA ALA A 88 5.85 5.69 2.27
C ALA A 88 5.35 4.98 1.00
N ASN A 89 5.09 3.67 1.09
CA ASN A 89 4.55 2.88 -0.01
C ASN A 89 3.15 3.39 -0.44
N LEU A 90 2.26 3.67 0.51
CA LEU A 90 0.94 4.24 0.21
C LEU A 90 1.05 5.64 -0.42
N LYS A 91 1.93 6.50 0.09
CA LYS A 91 2.16 7.84 -0.48
C LYS A 91 2.69 7.78 -1.91
N ALA A 92 3.59 6.84 -2.21
CA ALA A 92 4.10 6.63 -3.57
C ALA A 92 2.96 6.24 -4.54
N LEU A 93 2.12 5.28 -4.17
CA LEU A 93 0.95 4.90 -4.96
C LEU A 93 -0.05 6.06 -5.12
N GLN A 94 -0.29 6.83 -4.06
CA GLN A 94 -1.15 8.02 -4.14
C GLN A 94 -0.59 9.09 -5.08
N ALA A 95 0.73 9.28 -5.10
CA ALA A 95 1.38 10.22 -6.01
C ALA A 95 1.24 9.77 -7.48
N GLU A 96 1.46 8.48 -7.76
CA GLU A 96 1.26 7.92 -9.10
C GLU A 96 -0.21 8.04 -9.53
N ARG A 97 -1.16 7.75 -8.64
CA ARG A 97 -2.59 7.95 -8.90
C ARG A 97 -2.91 9.39 -9.29
N ARG A 98 -2.43 10.37 -8.52
CA ARG A 98 -2.65 11.81 -8.79
C ARG A 98 -2.07 12.21 -10.13
N LYS A 99 -0.89 11.67 -10.49
CA LYS A 99 -0.29 11.89 -11.81
C LYS A 99 -1.18 11.35 -12.93
N ARG A 100 -1.69 10.11 -12.82
CA ARG A 100 -2.62 9.54 -13.82
C ARG A 100 -3.93 10.30 -13.92
N GLN A 101 -4.45 10.81 -12.80
CA GLN A 101 -5.64 11.68 -12.80
C GLN A 101 -5.39 13.01 -13.53
N ALA A 102 -4.21 13.61 -13.36
CA ALA A 102 -3.85 14.81 -14.10
C ALA A 102 -3.72 14.54 -15.61
N GLU A 103 -3.12 13.41 -15.98
CA GLU A 103 -3.05 12.94 -17.37
C GLU A 103 -4.45 12.72 -17.96
N GLN A 104 -5.36 12.11 -17.20
CA GLN A 104 -6.76 11.89 -17.59
C GLN A 104 -7.47 13.21 -17.91
N VAL A 105 -7.35 14.22 -17.04
CA VAL A 105 -8.00 15.53 -17.23
C VAL A 105 -7.49 16.22 -18.49
N SER A 106 -6.17 16.21 -18.71
CA SER A 106 -5.56 16.78 -19.92
C SER A 106 -6.09 16.09 -21.19
N LEU A 107 -6.15 14.76 -21.17
CA LEU A 107 -6.63 13.98 -22.31
C LEU A 107 -8.12 14.18 -22.58
N GLN A 108 -8.95 14.29 -21.53
CA GLN A 108 -10.37 14.62 -21.66
C GLN A 108 -10.58 15.98 -22.31
N GLN A 109 -9.75 16.99 -22.01
CA GLN A 109 -9.81 18.28 -22.70
C GLN A 109 -9.45 18.16 -24.19
N GLN A 110 -8.47 17.33 -24.53
CA GLN A 110 -8.12 17.06 -25.93
C GLN A 110 -9.26 16.36 -26.68
N VAL A 111 -9.90 15.37 -26.06
CA VAL A 111 -11.10 14.71 -26.61
C VAL A 111 -12.21 15.73 -26.84
N HIS A 112 -12.52 16.56 -25.84
CA HIS A 112 -13.58 17.57 -25.95
C HIS A 112 -13.31 18.58 -27.07
N LYS A 113 -12.04 19.01 -27.23
CA LYS A 113 -11.62 19.89 -28.33
C LYS A 113 -11.88 19.23 -29.69
N LEU A 114 -11.48 17.98 -29.87
CA LEU A 114 -11.66 17.25 -31.14
C LEU A 114 -13.15 17.01 -31.43
N GLU A 115 -13.95 16.67 -30.42
CA GLU A 115 -15.41 16.54 -30.54
C GLU A 115 -16.09 17.83 -30.97
N ALA A 116 -15.60 18.99 -30.51
CA ALA A 116 -16.12 20.28 -30.90
C ALA A 116 -15.72 20.70 -32.33
N VAL A 117 -14.51 20.32 -32.77
CA VAL A 117 -13.97 20.71 -34.09
C VAL A 117 -14.47 19.81 -35.21
N LEU A 118 -14.55 18.50 -34.98
CA LEU A 118 -14.97 17.50 -35.97
C LEU A 118 -16.26 17.86 -36.73
N PRO A 119 -17.37 18.29 -36.09
CA PRO A 119 -18.59 18.65 -36.81
C PRO A 119 -18.43 19.89 -37.71
N LEU A 120 -17.52 20.82 -37.36
CA LEU A 120 -17.25 21.99 -38.18
C LEU A 120 -16.50 21.60 -39.46
N VAL A 121 -15.50 20.74 -39.34
CA VAL A 121 -14.71 20.23 -40.48
C VAL A 121 -15.57 19.32 -41.35
N ALA A 122 -16.40 18.45 -40.76
CA ALA A 122 -17.33 17.61 -41.50
C ALA A 122 -18.32 18.44 -42.35
N LYS A 123 -18.86 19.52 -41.79
CA LYS A 123 -19.76 20.42 -42.52
C LYS A 123 -19.05 21.16 -43.67
N ARG A 124 -17.77 21.52 -43.49
CA ARG A 124 -16.94 22.13 -44.53
C ARG A 124 -16.64 21.14 -45.66
N ALA A 125 -16.22 19.91 -45.33
CA ALA A 125 -15.98 18.83 -46.28
C ALA A 125 -17.24 18.57 -47.13
N GLU A 126 -18.41 18.45 -46.49
CA GLU A 126 -19.68 18.24 -47.20
C GLU A 126 -20.05 19.41 -48.12
N THR A 127 -19.74 20.63 -47.72
CA THR A 127 -19.99 21.82 -48.55
C THR A 127 -19.09 21.84 -49.78
N LEU A 128 -17.80 21.56 -49.62
CA LEU A 128 -16.85 21.45 -50.73
C LEU A 128 -17.22 20.31 -51.68
N ARG A 129 -17.65 19.16 -51.15
CA ARG A 129 -18.16 18.04 -51.94
C ARG A 129 -19.28 18.48 -52.89
N ARG A 130 -20.30 19.17 -52.36
CA ARG A 130 -21.44 19.66 -53.16
C ARG A 130 -21.05 20.70 -54.21
N LEU A 131 -20.01 21.50 -53.96
CA LEU A 131 -19.50 22.49 -54.92
C LEU A 131 -18.67 21.83 -56.03
N SER A 132 -17.87 20.82 -55.68
CA SER A 132 -17.11 20.01 -56.63
C SER A 132 -18.02 19.20 -57.55
N GLU A 133 -19.07 18.55 -57.01
CA GLU A 133 -20.09 17.83 -57.80
C GLU A 133 -20.78 18.73 -58.84
N LYS A 134 -20.94 20.01 -58.53
CA LYS A 134 -21.50 21.04 -59.42
C LYS A 134 -20.45 21.68 -60.37
N LYS A 135 -19.22 21.17 -60.38
CA LYS A 135 -18.08 21.67 -61.16
C LYS A 135 -17.69 23.12 -60.89
N PHE A 136 -18.01 23.65 -59.71
CA PHE A 136 -17.60 25.01 -59.31
C PHE A 136 -16.21 25.04 -58.68
N LEU A 137 -15.72 23.91 -58.15
CA LEU A 137 -14.41 23.77 -57.52
C LEU A 137 -13.73 22.46 -57.95
N GLY A 138 -12.40 22.42 -57.85
CA GLY A 138 -11.62 21.22 -58.11
C GLY A 138 -11.87 20.13 -57.05
N GLU A 139 -11.86 18.86 -57.46
CA GLU A 139 -12.02 17.72 -56.55
C GLU A 139 -10.92 17.65 -55.48
N SER A 140 -9.73 18.17 -55.78
CA SER A 140 -8.59 18.21 -54.85
C SER A 140 -8.92 18.92 -53.53
N GLU A 141 -9.62 20.06 -53.57
CA GLU A 141 -9.95 20.84 -52.36
C GLU A 141 -10.90 20.06 -51.43
N PHE A 142 -11.85 19.31 -52.02
CA PHE A 142 -12.72 18.43 -51.27
C PHE A 142 -11.92 17.29 -50.63
N LEU A 143 -11.05 16.64 -51.39
CA LEU A 143 -10.24 15.51 -50.89
C LEU A 143 -9.29 15.93 -49.76
N GLU A 144 -8.68 17.12 -49.84
CA GLU A 144 -7.85 17.67 -48.77
C GLU A 144 -8.66 17.89 -47.48
N MET A 145 -9.86 18.48 -47.59
CA MET A 145 -10.73 18.71 -46.43
C MET A 145 -11.28 17.40 -45.85
N GLU A 146 -11.57 16.41 -46.69
CA GLU A 146 -12.01 15.09 -46.26
C GLU A 146 -10.88 14.32 -45.56
N GLN A 147 -9.64 14.47 -46.03
CA GLN A 147 -8.47 13.93 -45.35
C GLN A 147 -8.31 14.56 -43.95
N GLU A 148 -8.41 15.89 -43.83
CA GLU A 148 -8.36 16.58 -42.52
C GLU A 148 -9.48 16.09 -41.58
N ARG A 149 -10.69 15.88 -42.10
CA ARG A 149 -11.82 15.32 -41.33
C ARG A 149 -11.49 13.94 -40.79
N LEU A 150 -10.95 13.06 -41.63
CA LEU A 150 -10.57 11.70 -41.27
C LEU A 150 -9.42 11.67 -40.25
N GLU A 151 -8.44 12.56 -40.38
CA GLU A 151 -7.34 12.70 -39.41
C GLU A 151 -7.88 13.08 -38.02
N ILE A 152 -8.76 14.09 -37.94
CA ILE A 152 -9.39 14.51 -36.68
C ILE A 152 -10.24 13.39 -36.07
N GLU A 153 -10.98 12.65 -36.91
CA GLU A 153 -11.79 11.51 -36.46
C GLU A 153 -10.92 10.38 -35.87
N ASN A 154 -9.81 10.04 -36.53
CA ASN A 154 -8.86 9.04 -36.05
C ASN A 154 -8.15 9.49 -34.76
N ASP A 155 -7.76 10.76 -34.68
CA ASP A 155 -7.18 11.34 -33.46
C ASP A 155 -8.18 11.31 -32.31
N LEU A 156 -9.46 11.61 -32.56
CA LEU A 156 -10.50 11.52 -31.54
C LEU A 156 -10.66 10.08 -31.04
N ALA A 157 -10.73 9.10 -31.94
CA ALA A 157 -10.82 7.69 -31.59
C ALA A 157 -9.61 7.23 -30.75
N THR A 158 -8.40 7.63 -31.15
CA THR A 158 -7.16 7.32 -30.44
C THR A 158 -7.14 7.93 -29.04
N ASN A 159 -7.51 9.20 -28.91
CA ASN A 159 -7.53 9.87 -27.60
C ASN A 159 -8.59 9.29 -26.66
N ARG A 160 -9.76 8.86 -27.19
CA ARG A 160 -10.76 8.13 -26.39
C ARG A 160 -10.21 6.81 -25.86
N LYS A 161 -9.50 6.03 -26.69
CA LYS A 161 -8.88 4.77 -26.24
C LYS A 161 -7.82 4.98 -25.18
N ARG A 162 -6.96 5.99 -25.34
CA ARG A 162 -6.00 6.37 -24.30
C ARG A 162 -6.68 6.79 -23.00
N ALA A 163 -7.87 7.41 -23.07
CA ALA A 163 -8.62 7.79 -21.87
C ALA A 163 -9.14 6.56 -21.13
N ASP A 164 -9.64 5.55 -21.86
CA ASP A 164 -10.04 4.26 -21.29
C ASP A 164 -8.85 3.54 -20.62
N GLU A 165 -7.67 3.55 -21.26
CA GLU A 165 -6.44 2.98 -20.72
C GLU A 165 -6.00 3.65 -19.41
N ILE A 166 -6.08 4.99 -19.33
CA ILE A 166 -5.75 5.72 -18.09
C ILE A 166 -6.74 5.39 -16.98
N ILE A 167 -8.03 5.24 -17.29
CA ILE A 167 -9.04 4.81 -16.30
C ILE A 167 -8.70 3.42 -15.75
N ALA A 168 -8.33 2.48 -16.63
CA ALA A 168 -7.91 1.16 -16.21
C ALA A 168 -6.64 1.20 -15.34
N ALA A 169 -5.66 2.02 -15.69
CA ALA A 169 -4.44 2.20 -14.89
C ALA A 169 -4.73 2.80 -13.50
N ILE A 170 -5.65 3.76 -13.40
CA ILE A 170 -6.09 4.30 -12.09
C ILE A 170 -6.76 3.21 -11.26
N ALA A 171 -7.63 2.40 -11.86
CA ALA A 171 -8.29 1.30 -11.16
C ALA A 171 -7.28 0.24 -10.68
N GLU A 172 -6.24 -0.04 -11.46
CA GLU A 172 -5.15 -0.92 -11.05
C GLU A 172 -4.38 -0.36 -9.84
N ILE A 173 -4.06 0.94 -9.85
CA ILE A 173 -3.39 1.60 -8.71
C ILE A 173 -4.27 1.53 -7.46
N ASP A 174 -5.58 1.74 -7.59
CA ASP A 174 -6.54 1.65 -6.48
C ASP A 174 -6.57 0.23 -5.90
N ALA A 175 -6.59 -0.80 -6.76
CA ALA A 175 -6.49 -2.20 -6.33
C ALA A 175 -5.15 -2.52 -5.65
N GLN A 176 -4.03 -1.98 -6.15
CA GLN A 176 -2.71 -2.13 -5.54
C GLN A 176 -2.65 -1.48 -4.14
N GLN A 177 -3.29 -0.31 -3.95
CA GLN A 177 -3.39 0.32 -2.64
C GLN A 177 -4.14 -0.55 -1.64
N GLU A 178 -5.31 -1.08 -2.03
CA GLU A 178 -6.06 -2.01 -1.20
C GLU A 178 -5.24 -3.27 -0.88
N GLN A 179 -4.51 -3.81 -1.86
CA GLN A 179 -3.67 -4.98 -1.65
C GLN A 179 -2.54 -4.72 -0.65
N VAL A 180 -1.88 -3.56 -0.72
CA VAL A 180 -0.83 -3.16 0.23
C VAL A 180 -1.40 -3.02 1.64
N GLN A 181 -2.58 -2.42 1.78
CA GLN A 181 -3.27 -2.31 3.08
C GLN A 181 -3.65 -3.69 3.64
N ARG A 182 -4.27 -4.56 2.83
CA ARG A 182 -4.66 -5.91 3.24
C ARG A 182 -3.47 -6.79 3.59
N ARG A 183 -2.39 -6.74 2.80
CA ARG A 183 -1.17 -7.51 3.07
C ARG A 183 -0.56 -7.09 4.40
N PHE A 184 -0.47 -5.79 4.65
CA PHE A 184 0.07 -5.27 5.91
C PHE A 184 -0.81 -5.66 7.10
N LEU A 185 -2.13 -5.54 6.99
CA LEU A 185 -3.07 -6.02 8.01
C LEU A 185 -2.93 -7.53 8.27
N SER A 186 -2.88 -8.33 7.21
CA SER A 186 -2.70 -9.78 7.32
C SER A 186 -1.39 -10.15 8.00
N GLN A 187 -0.31 -9.43 7.71
CA GLN A 187 0.98 -9.65 8.38
C GLN A 187 0.88 -9.36 9.87
N VAL A 188 0.28 -8.24 10.26
CA VAL A 188 0.07 -7.87 11.67
C VAL A 188 -0.78 -8.89 12.41
N LEU A 189 -1.80 -9.48 11.76
CA LEU A 189 -2.67 -10.49 12.36
C LEU A 189 -2.02 -11.88 12.47
N LEU A 190 -1.12 -12.25 11.54
CA LEU A 190 -0.43 -13.55 11.54
C LEU A 190 0.73 -13.58 12.54
N GLU A 191 1.34 -12.45 12.85
CA GLU A 191 2.43 -12.32 13.82
C GLU A 191 1.93 -12.32 15.28
N ARG A 192 0.61 -12.31 15.52
CA ARG A 192 -0.02 -12.24 16.86
C ARG A 192 -0.26 -13.62 17.47
#